data_AF-A0AA87B9R5-F1
#
_entry.id   AF-A0AA87B9R5-F1
#
_cell.length_a   1.000
_cell.length_b   1.000
_cell.length_c   1.000
_cell.angle_alpha   90.00
_cell.angle_beta   90.00
_cell.angle_gamma   90.00
#
_symmetry.space_group_name_H-M   'P 1'
#
loop_
_entity.id
_entity.type
_entity.pdbx_description
1 polymer ?
#
loop_
_entity_poly.entity_id
_entity_poly.type
_entity_poly.pdbx_seq_one_letter_code
_entity_poly.pdbx_strand_id
1 'polypeptide(L)'
;MPLNVQPQSPSSFKSVNTMSTMVMASVCPPFYPLHRITLLLRHLRQSTWLTHLHRYHPHPHSRNQVERLFRHIDQLQDYISRHRLLPTMPSHRPRPPRAPNHNNNDHVLQLHHQFVELRRIHQHQLRESLTRIRHCIRPLRQYLVLYQPDQLIRYHQSMNILDIFTTHL
;
A
#
# COMPACT_ATOMS: atom_id res chain seq x y z
N MET A 1 -3.62 3.51 66.41
CA MET A 1 -4.76 4.34 65.96
C MET A 1 -4.25 5.74 65.66
N PRO A 2 -4.74 6.40 64.60
CA PRO A 2 -3.93 6.89 63.47
C PRO A 2 -4.18 8.37 63.10
N LEU A 3 -3.75 8.77 61.88
CA LEU A 3 -4.00 10.00 61.07
C LEU A 3 -2.89 11.07 61.17
N ASN A 4 -2.39 11.72 60.11
CA ASN A 4 -2.77 11.73 58.68
C ASN A 4 -1.61 12.30 57.81
N VAL A 5 -1.29 11.59 56.73
CA VAL A 5 -1.20 12.05 55.31
C VAL A 5 -0.51 13.37 54.94
N GLN A 6 0.64 13.28 54.24
CA GLN A 6 0.81 13.75 52.84
C GLN A 6 2.20 13.36 52.27
N PRO A 7 2.30 12.49 51.24
CA PRO A 7 3.49 12.38 50.41
C PRO A 7 3.44 13.41 49.28
N GLN A 8 4.50 14.22 49.14
CA GLN A 8 4.69 15.10 48.00
C GLN A 8 4.79 14.29 46.70
N SER A 9 3.90 14.62 45.79
CA SER A 9 3.75 14.15 44.42
C SER A 9 5.01 14.28 43.57
N PRO A 10 5.41 13.25 42.81
CA PRO A 10 6.22 13.42 41.61
C PRO A 10 5.32 13.34 40.38
N SER A 11 4.52 14.37 40.12
CA SER A 11 3.79 14.48 38.84
C SER A 11 4.53 15.42 37.89
N SER A 12 5.68 14.96 37.39
CA SER A 12 6.25 15.49 36.16
C SER A 12 6.28 14.38 35.13
N PHE A 13 5.10 14.00 34.63
CA PHE A 13 5.00 13.36 33.33
C PHE A 13 5.51 14.36 32.30
N LYS A 14 6.80 14.29 32.01
CA LYS A 14 7.38 14.91 30.84
C LYS A 14 6.66 14.31 29.64
N SER A 15 5.82 15.13 29.01
CA SER A 15 5.24 14.94 27.70
C SER A 15 6.37 14.78 26.68
N VAL A 16 6.90 13.58 26.58
CA VAL A 16 7.87 13.19 25.58
C VAL A 16 7.11 12.33 24.57
N ASN A 17 7.18 12.76 23.31
CA ASN A 17 6.81 12.01 22.09
C ASN A 17 5.44 12.25 21.42
N THR A 18 4.83 13.43 21.53
CA THR A 18 3.74 13.79 20.60
C THR A 18 4.27 14.42 19.29
N MET A 19 5.48 14.99 19.27
CA MET A 19 6.05 15.62 18.07
C MET A 19 6.66 14.62 17.06
N SER A 20 7.17 13.47 17.49
CA SER A 20 7.76 12.48 16.56
C SER A 20 6.74 11.79 15.66
N THR A 21 5.49 11.67 16.11
CA THR A 21 4.44 10.98 15.35
C THR A 21 3.79 11.86 14.28
N MET A 22 3.73 13.19 14.50
CA MET A 22 3.06 14.11 13.58
C MET A 22 3.89 14.43 12.33
N VAL A 23 5.22 14.40 12.41
CA VAL A 23 6.09 14.68 11.24
C VAL A 23 6.09 13.51 10.25
N MET A 24 5.80 12.29 10.70
CA MET A 24 5.75 11.12 9.80
C MET A 24 4.43 10.96 9.05
N ALA A 25 3.36 11.65 9.46
CA ALA A 25 2.04 11.55 8.80
C ALA A 25 1.91 12.45 7.54
N SER A 26 2.83 13.39 7.34
CA SER A 26 2.68 14.47 6.35
C SER A 26 3.58 14.34 5.11
N VAL A 27 4.50 13.37 5.05
CA VAL A 27 5.60 13.41 4.07
C VAL A 27 5.61 12.19 3.14
N CYS A 28 4.53 11.41 3.04
CA CYS A 28 4.44 10.46 1.93
C CYS A 28 3.97 11.24 0.69
N PRO A 29 4.83 11.54 -0.30
CA PRO A 29 4.38 12.19 -1.52
C PRO A 29 3.34 11.28 -2.16
N PRO A 30 2.29 11.84 -2.78
CA PRO A 30 1.31 11.02 -3.47
C PRO A 30 2.05 10.15 -4.48
N PHE A 31 2.14 8.84 -4.21
CA PHE A 31 2.41 7.85 -5.24
C PHE A 31 1.14 7.82 -6.10
N TYR A 32 0.93 8.85 -6.92
CA TYR A 32 -0.17 8.95 -7.87
C TYR A 32 0.29 8.25 -9.14
N PRO A 33 0.37 6.91 -9.08
CA PRO A 33 -0.79 6.09 -9.46
C PRO A 33 -1.14 4.95 -8.48
N LEU A 34 -0.42 4.80 -7.36
CA LEU A 34 -0.56 3.72 -6.39
C LEU A 34 -1.98 3.59 -5.84
N HIS A 35 -2.68 4.69 -5.57
CA HIS A 35 -4.08 4.62 -5.11
C HIS A 35 -4.99 3.92 -6.14
N ARG A 36 -4.89 4.32 -7.41
CA ARG A 36 -5.65 3.71 -8.52
C ARG A 36 -5.25 2.24 -8.69
N ILE A 37 -3.96 1.95 -8.68
CA ILE A 37 -3.44 0.57 -8.75
C ILE A 37 -4.00 -0.27 -7.60
N THR A 38 -3.99 0.23 -6.37
CA THR A 38 -4.49 -0.50 -5.19
C THR A 38 -5.99 -0.78 -5.30
N LEU A 39 -6.78 0.18 -5.79
CA LEU A 39 -8.21 -0.01 -6.07
C LEU A 39 -8.43 -1.11 -7.12
N LEU A 40 -7.70 -1.05 -8.23
CA LEU A 40 -7.81 -2.05 -9.28
C LEU A 40 -7.40 -3.45 -8.79
N LEU A 41 -6.33 -3.56 -8.01
CA LEU A 41 -5.92 -4.83 -7.40
C LEU A 41 -6.97 -5.36 -6.43
N ARG A 42 -7.64 -4.48 -5.67
CA ARG A 42 -8.76 -4.88 -4.80
C ARG A 42 -9.93 -5.43 -5.61
N HIS A 43 -10.30 -4.76 -6.69
CA HIS A 43 -11.35 -5.24 -7.60
C HIS A 43 -10.98 -6.58 -8.24
N LEU A 44 -9.72 -6.76 -8.65
CA LEU A 44 -9.23 -8.01 -9.20
C LEU A 44 -9.31 -9.13 -8.14
N ARG A 45 -8.86 -8.86 -6.91
CA ARG A 45 -8.91 -9.81 -5.79
C ARG A 45 -10.32 -10.25 -5.43
N GLN A 46 -11.30 -9.36 -5.59
CA GLN A 46 -12.72 -9.60 -5.30
C GLN A 46 -13.50 -10.11 -6.53
N SER A 47 -12.82 -10.36 -7.64
CA SER A 47 -13.44 -10.85 -8.86
C SER A 47 -14.10 -12.21 -8.62
N THR A 48 -15.40 -12.28 -8.90
CA THR A 48 -16.17 -13.53 -8.86
C THR A 48 -15.64 -14.52 -9.89
N TRP A 49 -15.17 -14.04 -11.04
CA TRP A 49 -14.55 -14.86 -12.06
C TRP A 49 -13.26 -15.51 -11.59
N LEU A 50 -12.30 -14.75 -11.04
CA LEU A 50 -11.06 -15.33 -10.53
C LEU A 50 -11.35 -16.32 -9.40
N THR A 51 -12.32 -16.00 -8.54
CA THR A 51 -12.75 -16.92 -7.49
C THR A 51 -13.34 -18.22 -8.06
N HIS A 52 -14.15 -18.12 -9.11
CA HIS A 52 -14.70 -19.28 -9.82
C HIS A 52 -13.60 -20.09 -10.50
N LEU A 53 -12.66 -19.43 -11.19
CA LEU A 53 -11.53 -20.09 -11.84
C LEU A 53 -10.66 -20.82 -10.81
N HIS A 54 -10.37 -20.18 -9.68
CA HIS A 54 -9.62 -20.83 -8.60
C HIS A 54 -10.30 -22.10 -8.08
N ARG A 55 -11.64 -22.10 -7.94
CA ARG A 55 -12.38 -23.22 -7.36
C ARG A 55 -12.65 -24.36 -8.35
N TYR A 56 -13.05 -24.03 -9.57
CA TYR A 56 -13.67 -24.99 -10.48
C TYR A 56 -12.86 -25.27 -11.74
N HIS A 57 -11.71 -24.60 -11.95
CA HIS A 57 -10.93 -24.83 -13.16
C HIS A 57 -10.32 -26.25 -13.17
N PRO A 58 -10.49 -27.01 -14.27
CA PRO A 58 -10.07 -28.41 -14.33
C PRO A 58 -8.56 -28.57 -14.20
N HIS A 59 -7.77 -27.67 -14.81
CA HIS A 59 -6.32 -27.73 -14.72
C HIS A 59 -5.80 -27.13 -13.38
N PRO A 60 -5.02 -27.89 -12.60
CA PRO A 60 -4.45 -27.41 -11.33
C PRO A 60 -3.45 -26.26 -11.53
N HIS A 61 -2.76 -26.22 -12.67
CA HIS A 61 -1.83 -25.13 -12.98
C HIS A 61 -2.53 -23.77 -12.97
N SER A 62 -3.68 -23.63 -13.63
CA SER A 62 -4.43 -22.37 -13.67
C SER A 62 -4.97 -21.98 -12.29
N ARG A 63 -5.42 -22.96 -11.48
CA ARG A 63 -5.83 -22.70 -10.09
C ARG A 63 -4.69 -22.15 -9.26
N ASN A 64 -3.51 -22.78 -9.35
CA ASN A 64 -2.30 -22.33 -8.66
C ASN A 64 -1.85 -20.94 -9.12
N GLN A 65 -2.05 -20.58 -10.40
CA GLN A 65 -1.75 -19.24 -10.90
C GLN A 65 -2.67 -18.18 -10.27
N VAL A 66 -3.97 -18.46 -10.15
CA VAL A 66 -4.90 -17.54 -9.47
C VAL A 66 -4.59 -17.44 -7.98
N GLU A 67 -4.23 -18.54 -7.34
CA GLU A 67 -3.84 -18.55 -5.93
C GLU A 67 -2.59 -17.69 -5.70
N ARG A 68 -1.56 -17.83 -6.55
CA ARG A 68 -0.36 -16.99 -6.52
C ARG A 68 -0.69 -15.52 -6.74
N LEU A 69 -1.57 -15.22 -7.70
CA LEU A 69 -2.06 -13.86 -7.93
C LEU A 69 -2.69 -13.27 -6.67
N PHE A 70 -3.60 -14.00 -6.01
CA PHE A 70 -4.22 -13.56 -4.76
C PHE A 70 -3.18 -13.31 -3.66
N ARG A 71 -2.23 -14.24 -3.48
CA ARG A 71 -1.14 -14.06 -2.51
C ARG A 71 -0.32 -12.79 -2.79
N HIS A 72 0.04 -12.52 -4.04
CA HIS A 72 0.81 -11.32 -4.39
C HIS A 72 0.02 -10.03 -4.20
N ILE A 73 -1.29 -10.03 -4.50
CA ILE A 73 -2.15 -8.88 -4.22
C ILE A 73 -2.22 -8.63 -2.71
N ASP A 74 -2.47 -9.67 -1.92
CA ASP A 74 -2.62 -9.58 -0.47
C ASP A 74 -1.29 -9.09 0.17
N GLN A 75 -0.15 -9.60 -0.27
CA GLN A 75 1.19 -9.15 0.14
C GLN A 75 1.44 -7.67 -0.17
N LEU A 76 1.07 -7.20 -1.36
CA LEU A 76 1.25 -5.81 -1.76
C LEU A 76 0.33 -4.88 -0.95
N GLN A 77 -0.92 -5.28 -0.71
CA GLN A 77 -1.86 -4.51 0.11
C GLN A 77 -1.38 -4.40 1.56
N ASP A 78 -0.85 -5.49 2.12
CA ASP A 78 -0.25 -5.51 3.45
C ASP A 78 1.00 -4.62 3.52
N TYR A 79 1.88 -4.67 2.50
CA TYR A 79 3.03 -3.77 2.40
C TYR A 79 2.62 -2.29 2.37
N ILE A 80 1.66 -1.92 1.51
CA ILE A 80 1.15 -0.55 1.38
C ILE A 80 0.56 -0.07 2.72
N SER A 81 -0.17 -0.94 3.41
CA SER A 81 -0.81 -0.62 4.69
C SER A 81 0.21 -0.42 5.80
N ARG A 82 1.17 -1.36 5.95
CA ARG A 82 2.24 -1.29 6.95
C ARG A 82 3.12 -0.06 6.80
N HIS A 83 3.41 0.34 5.57
CA HIS A 83 4.26 1.49 5.28
C HIS A 83 3.48 2.79 5.05
N ARG A 84 2.16 2.80 5.21
CA ARG A 84 1.28 3.98 5.02
C ARG A 84 1.57 4.74 3.71
N LEU A 85 1.79 4.00 2.63
CA LEU A 85 2.20 4.57 1.33
C LEU A 85 1.08 5.31 0.60
N LEU A 86 -0.16 5.11 1.04
CA LEU A 86 -1.30 5.89 0.58
C LEU A 86 -1.55 7.05 1.54
N PRO A 87 -1.98 8.22 1.03
CA PRO A 87 -2.40 9.31 1.89
C PRO A 87 -3.52 8.81 2.82
N THR A 88 -3.19 8.62 4.09
CA THR A 88 -4.17 8.37 5.15
C THR A 88 -4.61 9.74 5.61
N MET A 89 -5.68 10.29 5.03
CA MET A 89 -6.20 11.63 5.36
C MET A 89 -6.05 11.94 6.86
N PRO A 90 -5.18 12.89 7.25
CA PRO A 90 -5.34 13.61 8.49
C PRO A 90 -5.82 15.00 8.08
N SER A 91 -7.11 15.24 8.22
CA SER A 91 -7.73 16.55 8.00
C SER A 91 -7.31 17.53 9.11
N HIS A 92 -6.03 17.91 9.19
CA HIS A 92 -5.58 19.03 10.02
C HIS A 92 -4.37 19.69 9.36
N ARG A 93 -4.66 20.79 8.67
CA ARG A 93 -3.71 21.75 8.11
C ARG A 93 -2.69 22.13 9.20
N PRO A 94 -1.40 21.76 9.08
CA PRO A 94 -0.39 22.21 10.05
C PRO A 94 -0.18 23.71 9.85
N ARG A 95 -0.34 24.49 10.92
CA ARG A 95 0.05 25.91 10.96
C ARG A 95 1.58 25.97 10.81
N PRO A 96 2.16 26.74 9.88
CA PRO A 96 3.60 26.78 9.69
C PRO A 96 4.30 27.27 10.98
N PRO A 97 5.36 26.60 11.46
CA PRO A 97 6.16 27.09 12.58
C PRO A 97 6.91 28.35 12.17
N ARG A 98 7.00 29.31 13.09
CA ARG A 98 7.77 30.55 12.93
C ARG A 98 9.27 30.23 12.76
N ALA A 99 9.90 30.91 11.80
CA ALA A 99 11.32 31.16 11.51
C ALA A 99 12.38 30.09 11.88
N PRO A 100 13.23 29.64 10.93
CA PRO A 100 14.26 28.64 11.20
C PRO A 100 15.47 29.24 11.92
N ASN A 101 15.95 28.55 12.96
CA ASN A 101 17.26 28.78 13.58
C ASN A 101 18.38 28.31 12.62
N HIS A 102 19.45 29.10 12.51
CA HIS A 102 20.51 28.97 11.50
C HIS A 102 21.42 27.72 11.61
N ASN A 103 21.21 26.85 12.61
CA ASN A 103 21.99 25.61 12.83
C ASN A 103 21.33 24.33 12.28
N ASN A 104 20.24 24.42 11.53
CA ASN A 104 19.44 23.27 11.11
C ASN A 104 19.76 22.70 9.72
N ASN A 105 20.71 23.28 8.97
CA ASN A 105 20.93 22.88 7.57
C ASN A 105 21.42 21.44 7.44
N ASP A 106 22.35 20.99 8.29
CA ASP A 106 22.87 19.62 8.23
C ASP A 106 21.81 18.58 8.64
N HIS A 107 20.97 18.90 9.62
CA HIS A 107 19.84 18.04 10.00
C HIS A 107 18.77 17.98 8.92
N VAL A 108 18.47 19.09 8.24
CA VAL A 108 17.52 19.11 7.12
C VAL A 108 18.05 18.29 5.93
N LEU A 109 19.35 18.40 5.62
CA LEU A 109 19.99 17.61 4.56
C LEU A 109 20.03 16.12 4.90
N GLN A 110 20.32 15.76 6.15
CA GLN A 110 20.33 14.37 6.61
C GLN A 110 18.93 13.74 6.55
N LEU A 111 17.89 14.47 6.98
CA LEU A 111 16.50 14.05 6.86
C LEU A 111 16.07 13.92 5.40
N HIS A 112 16.53 14.83 4.53
CA HIS A 112 16.27 14.75 3.10
C HIS A 112 16.91 13.51 2.46
N HIS A 113 18.17 13.21 2.80
CA HIS A 113 18.85 12.01 2.32
C HIS A 113 18.14 10.72 2.75
N GLN A 114 17.79 10.60 4.03
CA GLN A 114 17.02 9.46 4.55
C GLN A 114 15.67 9.31 3.84
N PHE A 115 15.00 10.43 3.58
CA PHE A 115 13.72 10.44 2.86
C PHE A 115 13.88 9.96 1.40
N VAL A 116 14.89 10.44 0.68
CA VAL A 116 15.16 10.03 -0.71
C VAL A 116 15.48 8.54 -0.80
N GLU A 117 16.29 8.04 0.13
CA GLU A 117 16.66 6.63 0.19
C GLU A 117 15.45 5.74 0.49
N LEU A 118 14.65 6.09 1.50
CA LEU A 118 13.42 5.37 1.85
C LEU A 118 12.44 5.36 0.67
N ARG A 119 12.31 6.48 -0.05
CA ARG A 119 11.49 6.56 -1.26
C ARG A 119 11.98 5.60 -2.35
N ARG A 120 13.29 5.52 -2.58
CA ARG A 120 13.86 4.58 -3.58
C ARG A 120 13.57 3.13 -3.21
N ILE A 121 13.70 2.77 -1.93
CA ILE A 121 13.38 1.42 -1.43
C ILE A 121 11.91 1.08 -1.70
N HIS A 122 10.99 1.97 -1.34
CA HIS A 122 9.56 1.74 -1.59
C HIS A 122 9.23 1.64 -3.08
N GLN A 123 9.82 2.49 -3.92
CA GLN A 123 9.62 2.43 -5.37
C GLN A 123 10.10 1.09 -5.94
N HIS A 124 11.25 0.62 -5.50
CA HIS A 124 11.79 -0.67 -5.93
C HIS A 124 10.86 -1.82 -5.51
N GLN A 125 10.49 -1.88 -4.23
CA GLN A 125 9.61 -2.93 -3.70
C GLN A 125 8.22 -2.96 -4.38
N LEU A 126 7.64 -1.77 -4.61
CA LEU A 126 6.37 -1.65 -5.34
C LEU A 126 6.53 -2.15 -6.78
N ARG A 127 7.61 -1.77 -7.47
CA ARG A 127 7.87 -2.20 -8.85
C ARG A 127 8.01 -3.72 -8.93
N GLU A 128 8.77 -4.33 -8.03
CA GLU A 128 8.93 -5.79 -8.00
C GLU A 128 7.60 -6.50 -7.76
N SER A 129 6.82 -6.01 -6.80
CA SER A 129 5.51 -6.58 -6.47
C SER A 129 4.54 -6.51 -7.64
N LEU A 130 4.43 -5.35 -8.29
CA LEU A 130 3.60 -5.16 -9.48
C LEU A 130 4.07 -6.02 -10.66
N THR A 131 5.38 -6.19 -10.80
CA THR A 131 5.96 -7.09 -11.80
C THR A 131 5.51 -8.54 -11.57
N ARG A 132 5.59 -9.04 -10.33
CA ARG A 132 5.13 -10.40 -9.99
C ARG A 132 3.65 -10.59 -10.27
N ILE A 133 2.81 -9.61 -9.90
CA ILE A 133 1.37 -9.62 -10.19
C ILE A 133 1.13 -9.70 -11.70
N ARG A 134 1.82 -8.90 -12.51
CA ARG A 134 1.69 -8.92 -13.98
C ARG A 134 2.05 -10.29 -14.57
N HIS A 135 3.09 -10.95 -14.06
CA HIS A 135 3.48 -12.28 -14.52
C HIS A 135 2.39 -13.34 -14.27
N CYS A 136 1.62 -13.22 -13.16
CA CYS A 136 0.48 -14.09 -12.90
C CYS A 136 -0.75 -13.75 -13.77
N ILE A 137 -0.97 -12.47 -14.06
CA ILE A 137 -2.11 -11.98 -14.85
C ILE A 137 -2.00 -12.38 -16.33
N ARG A 138 -0.79 -12.33 -16.91
CA ARG A 138 -0.55 -12.59 -18.35
C ARG A 138 -1.10 -13.94 -18.84
N PRO A 139 -0.82 -15.10 -18.21
CA PRO A 139 -1.37 -16.38 -18.65
C PRO A 139 -2.89 -16.48 -18.47
N LEU A 140 -3.45 -15.83 -17.43
CA LEU A 140 -4.90 -15.81 -17.20
C LEU A 140 -5.64 -15.05 -18.31
N ARG A 141 -5.06 -13.93 -18.79
CA ARG A 141 -5.58 -13.20 -19.94
C ARG A 141 -5.54 -14.05 -21.21
N GLN A 142 -4.41 -14.71 -21.49
CA GLN A 142 -4.28 -15.57 -22.67
C GLN A 142 -5.31 -16.69 -22.66
N TYR A 143 -5.51 -17.33 -21.50
CA TYR A 143 -6.53 -18.36 -21.34
C TYR A 143 -7.93 -17.85 -21.72
N LEU A 144 -8.31 -16.67 -21.26
CA LEU A 144 -9.63 -16.12 -21.54
C LEU A 144 -9.86 -15.73 -22.98
N VAL A 145 -8.88 -15.06 -23.60
CA VAL A 145 -8.98 -14.64 -25.01
C VAL A 145 -9.11 -15.86 -25.93
N LEU A 146 -8.41 -16.94 -25.61
CA LEU A 146 -8.33 -18.12 -26.48
C LEU A 146 -9.44 -19.14 -26.23
N TYR A 147 -9.89 -19.33 -24.98
CA TYR A 147 -10.71 -20.49 -24.61
C TYR A 147 -12.11 -20.15 -24.08
N GLN A 148 -12.40 -18.91 -23.68
CA GLN A 148 -13.69 -18.56 -23.07
C GLN A 148 -14.22 -17.18 -23.51
N PRO A 149 -14.46 -16.96 -24.81
CA PRO A 149 -14.91 -15.66 -25.30
C PRO A 149 -16.28 -15.25 -24.75
N ASP A 150 -17.21 -16.20 -24.52
CA ASP A 150 -18.55 -15.87 -23.99
C ASP A 150 -18.52 -15.34 -22.54
N GLN A 151 -17.46 -15.69 -21.79
CA GLN A 151 -17.25 -15.21 -20.42
C GLN A 151 -16.73 -13.76 -20.41
N LEU A 152 -16.25 -13.21 -21.54
CA LEU A 152 -15.80 -11.81 -21.65
C LEU A 152 -16.92 -10.84 -21.29
N ILE A 153 -18.14 -11.11 -21.75
CA ILE A 153 -19.30 -10.23 -21.51
C ILE A 153 -19.67 -10.27 -20.02
N ARG A 154 -19.71 -11.47 -19.43
CA ARG A 154 -20.09 -11.67 -18.02
C ARG A 154 -19.10 -11.02 -17.05
N TYR A 155 -17.81 -10.99 -17.39
CA TYR A 155 -16.75 -10.54 -16.49
C TYR A 155 -15.97 -9.33 -17.00
N HIS A 156 -16.61 -8.51 -17.82
CA HIS A 156 -16.01 -7.37 -18.51
C HIS A 156 -15.17 -6.47 -17.60
N GLN A 157 -15.65 -6.15 -16.39
CA GLN A 157 -14.89 -5.31 -15.45
C GLN A 157 -13.57 -5.96 -15.00
N SER A 158 -13.59 -7.25 -14.69
CA SER A 158 -12.37 -7.99 -14.33
C SER A 158 -11.41 -8.06 -15.52
N MET A 159 -11.96 -8.18 -16.72
CA MET A 159 -11.18 -8.18 -17.96
C MET A 159 -10.52 -6.85 -18.27
N ASN A 160 -11.22 -5.74 -18.07
CA ASN A 160 -10.63 -4.42 -18.23
C ASN A 160 -9.47 -4.21 -17.25
N ILE A 161 -9.61 -4.71 -16.01
CA ILE A 161 -8.54 -4.63 -15.03
C ILE A 161 -7.35 -5.49 -15.47
N LEU A 162 -7.57 -6.74 -15.89
CA LEU A 162 -6.50 -7.58 -16.42
C LEU A 162 -5.82 -6.92 -17.63
N ASP A 163 -6.59 -6.29 -18.51
CA ASP A 163 -6.07 -5.61 -19.69
C ASP A 163 -5.16 -4.45 -19.29
N ILE A 164 -5.64 -3.51 -18.46
CA ILE A 164 -4.85 -2.38 -17.93
C ILE A 164 -3.49 -2.84 -17.38
N PHE A 165 -3.46 -3.94 -16.62
CA PHE A 165 -2.22 -4.45 -16.02
C PHE A 165 -1.30 -5.20 -16.99
N THR A 166 -1.81 -5.71 -18.10
CA THR A 166 -1.00 -6.45 -19.07
C THR A 166 -0.50 -5.57 -20.22
N THR A 167 -1.25 -4.55 -20.63
CA THR A 167 -0.96 -3.69 -21.78
C THR A 167 -0.22 -2.40 -21.44
N HIS A 168 -0.50 -1.75 -20.31
CA HIS A 168 -0.14 -0.34 -20.09
C HIS A 168 0.73 -0.04 -18.86
N LEU A 169 1.65 -0.94 -18.49
CA LEU A 169 2.65 -0.70 -17.42
C LEU A 169 4.08 -0.92 -17.90
#